data_AF-A0A5C6VL38-F1
#
_entry.id   AF-A0A5C6VL38-F1
#
_cell.length_a   1.000
_cell.length_b   1.000
_cell.length_c   1.000
_cell.angle_alpha   90.00
_cell.angle_beta   90.00
_cell.angle_gamma   90.00
#
_symmetry.space_group_name_H-M   'P 1'
#
loop_
_entity.id
_entity.type
_entity.pdbx_description
1 polymer ?
#
loop_
_entity_poly.entity_id
_entity_poly.type
_entity_poly.pdbx_seq_one_letter_code
_entity_poly.pdbx_strand_id
1 'polypeptide(L)'
;MKTIQTLIRASLCAAASLTLAGCLTSTPHWDATFGSSITQLKEMQTLNPNAGMNTDPVAGVDGVTASAIQKNYAKSFTSPPPPINVFAVGLPGSN
;
A
#
# COMPACT_ATOMS: atom_id res chain seq x y z
N MET A 1 -40.33 6.57 -35.95
CA MET A 1 -39.59 5.43 -35.35
C MET A 1 -38.11 5.72 -35.12
N LYS A 2 -37.35 6.19 -36.13
CA LYS A 2 -35.91 6.51 -35.97
C LYS A 2 -35.62 7.58 -34.90
N THR A 3 -36.48 8.60 -34.81
CA THR A 3 -36.39 9.67 -33.80
C THR A 3 -36.61 9.19 -32.36
N ILE A 4 -37.52 8.22 -32.18
CA ILE A 4 -37.76 7.59 -30.87
C ILE A 4 -36.54 6.76 -30.45
N GLN A 5 -35.93 6.02 -31.38
CA GLN A 5 -34.72 5.25 -31.11
C GLN A 5 -33.51 6.14 -30.76
N THR A 6 -33.35 7.30 -31.39
CA THR A 6 -32.28 8.25 -31.05
C THR A 6 -32.46 8.86 -29.67
N LEU A 7 -33.70 9.17 -29.27
CA LEU A 7 -34.00 9.70 -27.93
C LEU A 7 -33.76 8.65 -26.84
N ILE A 8 -34.13 7.39 -27.08
CA ILE A 8 -33.86 6.29 -26.15
C ILE A 8 -32.34 6.10 -25.95
N ARG A 9 -31.55 6.12 -27.03
CA ARG A 9 -30.09 5.98 -26.96
C ARG A 9 -29.42 7.14 -26.23
N ALA A 10 -29.88 8.38 -26.48
CA ALA A 10 -29.37 9.56 -25.79
C ALA A 10 -29.67 9.52 -24.27
N SER A 11 -30.88 9.09 -23.89
CA SER A 11 -31.26 8.90 -22.49
C SER A 11 -30.39 7.84 -21.81
N LEU A 12 -30.15 6.72 -22.47
CA LEU A 12 -29.30 5.65 -21.93
C LEU A 12 -27.84 6.11 -21.73
N CYS A 13 -27.27 6.85 -22.68
CA CYS A 13 -25.93 7.42 -22.54
C CYS A 13 -25.85 8.45 -21.41
N ALA A 14 -26.86 9.31 -21.26
CA ALA A 14 -26.91 10.28 -20.17
C ALA A 14 -27.01 9.59 -18.79
N ALA A 15 -27.86 8.58 -18.67
CA ALA A 15 -27.98 7.79 -17.44
C ALA A 15 -26.67 7.07 -17.08
N ALA A 16 -26.01 6.45 -18.05
CA ALA A 16 -24.72 5.79 -17.84
C ALA A 16 -23.59 6.76 -17.44
N SER A 17 -23.65 8.02 -17.91
CA SER A 17 -22.66 9.04 -17.52
C SER A 17 -22.85 9.50 -16.08
N LEU A 18 -24.11 9.63 -15.63
CA LEU A 18 -24.44 10.03 -14.26
C LEU A 18 -24.06 8.96 -13.23
N THR A 19 -24.18 7.67 -13.55
CA THR A 19 -23.75 6.60 -12.64
C THR A 19 -22.23 6.54 -12.50
N LEU A 20 -21.48 6.93 -13.54
CA LEU A 20 -20.02 6.98 -13.49
C LEU A 20 -19.48 8.18 -12.71
N ALA A 21 -20.25 9.28 -12.61
CA ALA A 21 -19.89 10.47 -11.83
C ALA A 21 -19.79 10.19 -10.31
N GLY A 22 -20.40 9.11 -9.81
CA GLY A 22 -20.24 8.68 -8.41
C GLY A 22 -18.83 8.15 -8.09
N CYS A 23 -18.11 7.62 -9.08
CA CYS A 23 -16.74 7.11 -8.92
C CYS A 23 -15.69 8.23 -8.88
N LEU A 24 -16.03 9.42 -9.39
CA LEU A 24 -15.27 10.66 -9.27
C LEU A 24 -15.93 11.56 -8.22
N THR A 25 -16.14 11.01 -7.02
CA THR A 25 -16.47 11.83 -5.85
C THR A 25 -15.29 12.75 -5.61
N SER A 26 -15.38 14.01 -6.09
CA SER A 26 -14.61 15.07 -5.47
C SER A 26 -14.98 15.05 -3.98
N THR A 27 -14.07 15.47 -3.11
CA THR A 27 -14.29 15.44 -1.68
C THR A 27 -14.75 16.82 -1.18
N PRO A 28 -15.76 17.51 -1.76
CA PRO A 28 -15.98 18.93 -1.53
C PRO A 28 -16.34 19.23 -0.09
N HIS A 29 -16.98 18.29 0.63
CA HIS A 29 -17.22 18.43 2.05
C HIS A 29 -15.92 18.27 2.86
N TRP A 30 -15.10 17.27 2.55
CA TRP A 30 -13.83 17.07 3.26
C TRP A 30 -12.84 18.19 2.96
N ASP A 31 -12.84 18.73 1.75
CA ASP A 31 -11.97 19.82 1.32
C ASP A 31 -12.40 21.14 1.97
N ALA A 32 -13.71 21.39 2.09
CA ALA A 32 -14.24 22.57 2.79
C ALA A 32 -13.88 22.57 4.28
N THR A 33 -13.71 21.39 4.89
CA THR A 33 -13.36 21.24 6.31
C THR A 33 -12.05 20.50 6.51
N PHE A 34 -11.09 20.62 5.59
CA PHE A 34 -9.90 19.78 5.50
C PHE A 34 -9.17 19.60 6.85
N GLY A 35 -9.03 20.67 7.64
CA GLY A 35 -8.40 20.59 8.95
C GLY A 35 -9.11 19.65 9.94
N SER A 36 -10.43 19.77 10.12
CA SER A 36 -11.17 18.88 11.02
C SER A 36 -11.32 17.47 10.45
N SER A 37 -11.51 17.38 9.14
CA SER A 37 -11.59 16.16 8.35
C SER A 37 -10.35 15.28 8.49
N ILE A 38 -9.15 15.85 8.36
CA ILE A 38 -7.88 15.12 8.55
C ILE A 38 -7.68 14.73 10.01
N THR A 39 -8.00 15.59 10.96
CA THR A 39 -7.91 15.25 12.39
C THR A 39 -8.79 14.05 12.71
N GLN A 40 -10.05 14.04 12.24
CA GLN A 40 -10.97 12.92 12.45
C GLN A 40 -10.49 11.64 11.75
N LEU A 41 -10.02 11.72 10.50
CA LEU A 41 -9.45 10.57 9.80
C LEU A 41 -8.25 10.00 10.54
N LYS A 42 -7.36 10.87 11.02
CA LYS A 42 -6.19 10.47 11.81
C LYS A 42 -6.61 9.77 13.08
N GLU A 43 -7.60 10.26 13.81
CA GLU A 43 -8.13 9.60 15.01
C GLU A 43 -8.69 8.21 14.69
N MET A 44 -9.47 8.07 13.61
CA MET A 44 -10.02 6.78 13.18
C MET A 44 -8.95 5.79 12.71
N GLN A 45 -7.87 6.29 12.10
CA GLN A 45 -6.77 5.46 11.58
C GLN A 45 -5.68 5.19 12.62
N THR A 46 -5.67 5.92 13.73
CA THR A 46 -4.68 5.74 14.80
C THR A 46 -5.01 4.49 15.60
N LEU A 47 -4.24 3.43 15.36
CA LEU A 47 -4.42 2.13 16.04
C LEU A 47 -4.24 2.23 17.56
N ASN A 48 -3.25 3.00 18.02
CA ASN A 48 -2.99 3.20 19.44
C ASN A 48 -2.57 4.67 19.71
N PRO A 49 -3.48 5.52 20.21
CA PRO A 49 -3.16 6.91 20.50
C PRO A 49 -2.17 7.07 21.67
N ASN A 50 -2.10 6.08 22.57
CA ASN A 50 -1.22 6.10 23.74
C ASN A 50 0.14 5.43 23.48
N ALA A 51 0.48 5.11 22.23
CA ALA A 51 1.71 4.39 21.89
C ALA A 51 2.99 5.09 22.41
N GLY A 52 3.01 6.42 22.45
CA GLY A 52 4.15 7.19 22.96
C GLY A 52 4.32 7.16 24.48
N MET A 53 3.27 6.79 25.22
CA MET A 53 3.33 6.57 26.68
C MET A 53 3.72 5.14 27.04
N ASN A 54 3.90 4.27 26.04
CA ASN A 54 4.32 2.91 26.29
C ASN A 54 5.75 2.90 26.83
N THR A 55 5.91 2.58 28.11
CA THR A 55 7.22 2.42 28.76
C THR A 55 7.72 0.97 28.68
N ASP A 56 6.98 0.06 28.02
CA ASP A 56 7.51 -1.28 27.81
C ASP A 56 8.85 -1.15 27.07
N PRO A 57 9.93 -1.71 27.63
CA PRO A 57 11.18 -1.77 26.91
C PRO A 57 10.89 -2.51 25.61
N VAL A 58 11.33 -1.95 24.48
CA VAL A 58 11.19 -2.59 23.18
C VAL A 58 11.95 -3.92 23.26
N ALA A 59 11.27 -5.00 23.64
CA ALA A 59 11.86 -6.33 23.84
C ALA A 59 12.24 -6.99 22.50
N GLY A 60 11.94 -6.31 21.39
CA GLY A 60 12.33 -6.69 20.06
C GLY A 60 13.68 -6.12 19.63
N VAL A 61 13.78 -5.80 18.35
CA VAL A 61 15.01 -5.37 17.70
C VAL A 61 15.15 -3.85 17.81
N ASP A 62 16.36 -3.35 18.12
CA ASP A 62 16.64 -1.91 18.14
C ASP A 62 16.44 -1.27 16.74
N GLY A 63 16.24 0.04 16.68
CA GLY A 63 15.93 0.74 15.41
C GLY A 63 17.01 0.60 14.33
N VAL A 64 18.29 0.50 14.72
CA VAL A 64 19.41 0.34 13.77
C VAL A 64 19.39 -1.07 13.18
N THR A 65 19.24 -2.08 14.03
CA THR A 65 19.14 -3.47 13.61
C THR A 65 17.87 -3.70 12.77
N ALA A 66 16.74 -3.08 13.13
CA ALA A 66 15.51 -3.14 12.34
C ALA A 66 15.70 -2.55 10.93
N SER A 67 16.37 -1.40 10.83
CA SER A 67 16.72 -0.79 9.54
C SER A 67 17.66 -1.67 8.71
N ALA A 68 18.65 -2.29 9.34
CA ALA A 68 19.58 -3.21 8.68
C ALA A 68 18.85 -4.46 8.15
N ILE A 69 17.91 -5.02 8.91
CA ILE A 69 17.09 -6.17 8.49
C ILE A 69 16.27 -5.81 7.25
N GLN A 70 15.59 -4.66 7.22
CA GLN A 70 14.83 -4.22 6.04
C GLN A 70 15.73 -4.04 4.81
N LYS A 71 16.92 -3.45 4.97
CA LYS A 71 17.89 -3.30 3.87
C LYS A 71 18.37 -4.65 3.35
N ASN A 72 18.66 -5.59 4.24
CA ASN A 72 19.09 -6.94 3.86
C ASN A 72 17.97 -7.73 3.19
N TYR A 73 16.71 -7.56 3.65
CA TYR A 73 15.54 -8.14 3.00
C TYR A 73 15.40 -7.61 1.57
N ALA A 74 15.49 -6.30 1.35
CA ALA A 74 15.46 -5.74 -0.01
C ALA A 74 16.65 -6.25 -0.86
N LYS A 75 17.84 -6.36 -0.27
CA LYS A 75 19.05 -6.81 -0.98
C LYS A 75 18.98 -8.28 -1.40
N SER A 76 18.28 -9.14 -0.65
CA SER A 76 18.18 -10.57 -0.98
C SER A 76 17.52 -10.82 -2.33
N PHE A 77 16.60 -9.94 -2.77
CA PHE A 77 15.97 -10.01 -4.08
C PHE A 77 16.86 -9.56 -5.24
N THR A 78 17.98 -8.90 -4.94
CA THR A 78 18.91 -8.36 -5.94
C THR A 78 20.21 -9.14 -6.03
N SER A 79 20.47 -10.03 -5.05
CA SER A 79 21.70 -10.79 -4.97
C SER A 79 21.53 -12.12 -5.71
N PRO A 80 22.31 -12.40 -6.78
CA PRO A 80 22.29 -13.69 -7.44
C PRO A 80 22.62 -14.81 -6.44
N PRO A 81 22.02 -16.00 -6.55
CA PRO A 81 22.45 -17.16 -5.77
C PRO A 81 23.95 -17.38 -5.96
N PRO A 82 24.73 -17.61 -4.89
CA PRO A 82 26.15 -17.92 -5.03
C PRO A 82 26.30 -19.13 -5.97
N PRO A 83 27.29 -19.13 -6.87
CA PRO A 83 27.47 -20.24 -7.79
C PRO A 83 27.70 -21.52 -6.98
N ILE A 84 26.80 -22.49 -7.15
CA ILE A 84 26.97 -23.82 -6.57
C ILE A 84 28.18 -24.47 -7.24
N ASN A 85 29.28 -24.63 -6.51
CA ASN A 85 30.45 -25.39 -6.95
C ASN A 85 30.15 -26.90 -6.83
N VAL A 86 29.50 -27.44 -7.85
CA VAL A 86 29.13 -28.88 -7.96
C VAL A 86 30.35 -29.82 -7.87
N PHE A 87 31.57 -29.30 -8.03
CA PHE A 87 32.82 -30.07 -7.95
C PHE A 87 33.35 -30.34 -6.53
N ALA A 88 32.76 -29.77 -5.47
CA ALA A 88 33.26 -29.94 -4.09
C ALA A 88 32.60 -31.10 -3.30
N VAL A 89 31.63 -31.82 -3.89
CA VAL A 89 30.80 -32.82 -3.18
C VAL A 89 31.40 -34.24 -3.18
N GLY A 90 32.70 -34.42 -3.46
CA GLY A 90 33.21 -35.78 -3.66
C GLY A 90 34.68 -36.11 -3.43
N LEU A 91 35.53 -35.23 -2.89
CA LEU A 91 36.95 -35.58 -2.68
C LEU A 91 37.39 -35.32 -1.23
N PRO A 92 37.86 -36.35 -0.50
CA PRO A 92 38.58 -36.14 0.74
C PRO A 92 40.02 -35.69 0.43
N GLY A 93 40.30 -34.39 0.63
CA GLY A 93 41.62 -33.81 0.94
C GLY A 93 42.62 -33.57 -0.20
N SER A 94 43.26 -32.38 -0.19
CA SER A 94 44.72 -32.19 -0.38
C SER A 94 45.10 -30.70 -0.20
N ASN A 95 45.98 -30.45 0.78
CA ASN A 95 46.59 -29.21 1.29
C ASN A 95 45.74 -28.29 2.16
#